data_AF-A0A151RVN9-F1
#
_entry.id   AF-A0A151RVN9-F1
#
_cell.length_a   1.000
_cell.length_b   1.000
_cell.length_c   1.000
_cell.angle_alpha   90.00
_cell.angle_beta   90.00
_cell.angle_gamma   90.00
#
_symmetry.space_group_name_H-M   'P 1'
#
loop_
_entity.id
_entity.type
_entity.pdbx_description
1 polymer ?
#
loop_
_entity_poly.entity_id
_entity_poly.type
_entity_poly.pdbx_seq_one_letter_code
_entity_poly.pdbx_strand_id
1 'polypeptide(L)'
;MQSLWLPQAVCNKINQASRTMLWAKAGSSRYWSLVGWNTITRPKELGGLGIRESQQVNISLIGKLIWDLLHSLQKPWVKILQAKYLHGESVLHAKKSNGASQVWNNIVKALPFLRQGFYPKLGAGNSSLWYEDWLGAWNFDSLFTCLPMELANRIQQVPIPSSPAGADMFSWAGDSSGFYIIASGFRFLLSPDLVDPIWKRVWKLHVPEKIKFLLWKGLHSSIPTNHFHSLCHLDSVGSCPRCSCPQETILHAIRDCPHSREVWLQVGNTPSQIFSLMDCFTWFKGVITNSAAKKLAIVIWWIWRLRNNMVFHGNN
;
A
#
# COMPACT_ATOMS: atom_id res chain seq x y z
N MET A 1 21.93 -1.68 8.24
CA MET A 1 20.77 -1.95 7.37
C MET A 1 20.47 -3.44 7.42
N GLN A 2 19.20 -3.84 7.47
CA GLN A 2 18.82 -5.26 7.48
C GLN A 2 19.15 -5.89 6.12
N SER A 3 20.07 -6.87 6.12
CA SER A 3 20.52 -7.59 4.92
C SER A 3 19.98 -9.02 4.82
N LEU A 4 19.22 -9.44 5.84
CA LEU A 4 18.69 -10.79 5.96
C LEU A 4 17.29 -10.87 5.35
N TRP A 5 17.09 -11.84 4.47
CA TRP A 5 15.76 -12.25 4.05
C TRP A 5 15.05 -12.93 5.23
N LEU A 6 13.90 -12.39 5.64
CA LEU A 6 13.14 -12.99 6.74
C LEU A 6 12.44 -14.28 6.28
N PRO A 7 12.54 -15.39 7.04
CA PRO A 7 11.75 -16.57 6.77
C PRO A 7 10.25 -16.26 6.86
N GLN A 8 9.45 -16.88 5.97
CA GLN A 8 8.01 -16.63 5.92
C GLN A 8 7.32 -16.89 7.27
N ALA A 9 7.77 -17.89 8.03
CA ALA A 9 7.25 -18.18 9.36
C ALA A 9 7.41 -17.01 10.34
N VAL A 10 8.54 -16.28 10.26
CA VAL A 10 8.78 -15.09 11.09
C VAL A 10 7.86 -13.95 10.67
N CYS A 11 7.76 -13.69 9.36
CA CYS A 11 6.82 -12.69 8.82
C CYS A 11 5.37 -13.00 9.24
N ASN A 12 4.97 -14.26 9.19
CA ASN A 12 3.64 -14.70 9.62
C ASN A 12 3.42 -14.46 11.12
N LYS A 13 4.41 -14.73 11.97
CA LYS A 13 4.33 -14.45 13.42
C LYS A 13 4.19 -12.94 13.70
N ILE A 14 4.95 -12.09 13.02
CA ILE A 14 4.84 -10.62 13.16
C ILE A 14 3.46 -10.16 12.72
N ASN A 15 3.02 -10.59 11.53
CA ASN A 15 1.70 -10.25 11.00
C ASN A 15 0.57 -10.76 11.92
N GLN A 16 0.71 -11.94 12.52
CA GLN A 16 -0.22 -12.48 13.51
C GLN A 16 -0.27 -11.61 14.76
N ALA A 17 0.87 -11.21 15.32
CA ALA A 17 0.91 -10.33 16.49
C ALA A 17 0.20 -8.99 16.22
N SER A 18 0.41 -8.39 15.04
CA SER A 18 -0.30 -7.17 14.63
C SER A 18 -1.81 -7.38 14.47
N ARG A 19 -2.25 -8.54 13.95
CA ARG A 19 -3.69 -8.87 13.86
C ARG A 19 -4.32 -9.06 15.23
N THR A 20 -3.64 -9.77 16.13
CA THR A 20 -4.10 -9.97 17.51
C THR A 20 -4.24 -8.64 18.21
N MET A 21 -3.26 -7.73 18.08
CA MET A 21 -3.34 -6.39 18.66
C MET A 21 -4.56 -5.59 18.16
N LEU A 22 -4.91 -5.71 16.89
CA LEU A 22 -6.02 -4.96 16.30
C LEU A 22 -7.40 -5.50 16.69
N TRP A 23 -7.55 -6.82 16.71
CA TRP A 23 -8.86 -7.46 16.71
C TRP A 23 -9.16 -8.27 17.97
N ALA A 24 -8.14 -8.71 18.70
CA ALA A 24 -8.34 -9.52 19.90
C ALA A 24 -8.67 -8.65 21.11
N LYS A 25 -9.59 -9.16 21.95
CA LYS A 25 -9.75 -8.66 23.32
C LYS A 25 -8.58 -9.14 24.17
N ALA A 26 -8.20 -8.34 25.16
CA ALA A 26 -7.19 -8.73 26.13
C ALA A 26 -7.52 -10.10 26.75
N GLY A 27 -6.58 -11.05 26.68
CA GLY A 27 -6.76 -12.41 27.19
C GLY A 27 -7.51 -13.39 26.28
N SER A 28 -8.03 -12.97 25.11
CA SER A 28 -8.68 -13.87 24.16
C SER A 28 -7.73 -14.31 23.04
N SER A 29 -7.56 -15.62 22.86
CA SER A 29 -6.85 -16.17 21.69
C SER A 29 -7.69 -16.12 20.42
N ARG A 30 -9.02 -16.10 20.56
CA ARG A 30 -9.97 -16.05 19.44
C ARG A 30 -10.34 -14.61 19.13
N TYR A 31 -10.21 -14.23 17.87
CA TYR A 31 -10.62 -12.93 17.36
C TYR A 31 -11.04 -13.03 15.90
N TRP A 32 -11.80 -12.04 15.45
CA TRP A 32 -12.31 -11.98 14.08
C TRP A 32 -11.70 -10.80 13.34
N SER A 33 -11.11 -11.08 12.17
CA SER A 33 -10.61 -10.02 11.30
C SER A 33 -11.76 -9.49 10.46
N LEU A 34 -12.31 -8.35 10.85
CA LEU A 34 -13.46 -7.75 10.16
C LEU A 34 -13.11 -7.24 8.76
N VAL A 35 -11.85 -6.85 8.55
CA VAL A 35 -11.32 -6.44 7.24
C VAL A 35 -10.18 -7.38 6.87
N GLY A 36 -10.05 -7.70 5.58
CA GLY A 36 -8.96 -8.54 5.07
C GLY A 36 -7.57 -7.93 5.33
N TRP A 37 -6.59 -8.77 5.64
CA TRP A 37 -5.24 -8.31 5.99
C TRP A 37 -4.57 -7.50 4.87
N ASN A 38 -4.73 -7.96 3.62
CA ASN A 38 -4.18 -7.27 2.45
C ASN A 38 -4.72 -5.85 2.29
N THR A 39 -5.93 -5.58 2.80
CA THR A 39 -6.52 -4.25 2.82
C THR A 39 -5.98 -3.43 3.99
N ILE A 40 -5.88 -4.03 5.17
CA ILE A 40 -5.36 -3.37 6.39
C ILE A 40 -3.92 -2.88 6.17
N THR A 41 -3.09 -3.67 5.48
CA THR A 41 -1.68 -3.34 5.28
C THR A 41 -1.43 -2.24 4.25
N ARG A 42 -2.47 -1.84 3.51
CA ARG A 42 -2.37 -0.71 2.59
C ARG A 42 -2.18 0.60 3.37
N PRO A 43 -1.52 1.61 2.77
CA PRO A 43 -1.49 2.97 3.31
C PRO A 43 -2.90 3.51 3.58
N LYS A 44 -3.00 4.43 4.53
CA LYS A 44 -4.25 5.14 4.84
C LYS A 44 -4.88 5.81 3.62
N GLU A 45 -4.04 6.30 2.71
CA GLU A 45 -4.45 6.92 1.45
C GLU A 45 -5.08 5.95 0.46
N LEU A 46 -4.78 4.65 0.58
CA LEU A 46 -5.27 3.57 -0.27
C LEU A 46 -6.38 2.75 0.42
N GLY A 47 -6.94 3.28 1.51
CA GLY A 47 -8.00 2.63 2.28
C GLY A 47 -7.54 1.58 3.27
N GLY A 48 -6.25 1.45 3.57
CA GLY A 48 -5.79 0.62 4.69
C GLY A 48 -5.57 1.40 5.99
N LEU A 49 -4.89 0.79 6.95
CA LEU A 49 -4.50 1.42 8.22
C LEU A 49 -3.04 1.92 8.22
N GLY A 50 -2.27 1.60 7.17
CA GLY A 50 -0.86 1.91 7.08
C GLY A 50 0.04 0.96 7.87
N ILE A 51 -0.47 -0.22 8.26
CA ILE A 51 0.35 -1.26 8.90
C ILE A 51 1.22 -1.87 7.82
N ARG A 52 2.54 -1.86 8.01
CA ARG A 52 3.42 -2.35 6.96
C ARG A 52 3.52 -3.87 7.01
N GLU A 53 3.26 -4.51 5.88
CA GLU A 53 3.41 -5.96 5.76
C GLU A 53 4.90 -6.33 5.83
N SER A 54 5.23 -7.28 6.70
CA SER A 54 6.61 -7.59 7.10
C SER A 54 7.48 -8.07 5.93
N GLN A 55 6.92 -8.87 5.03
CA GLN A 55 7.63 -9.38 3.87
C GLN A 55 7.95 -8.27 2.86
N GLN A 56 7.00 -7.39 2.56
CA GLN A 56 7.19 -6.25 1.66
C GLN A 56 8.18 -5.23 2.24
N VAL A 57 8.16 -5.00 3.56
CA VAL A 57 9.18 -4.16 4.23
C VAL A 57 10.56 -4.80 4.13
N ASN A 58 10.65 -6.11 4.30
CA ASN A 58 11.94 -6.81 4.16
C ASN A 58 12.49 -6.68 2.73
N ILE A 59 11.65 -6.85 1.71
CA ILE A 59 12.03 -6.65 0.31
C ILE A 59 12.47 -5.20 0.06
N SER A 60 11.75 -4.20 0.57
CA SER A 60 12.14 -2.79 0.38
C SER A 60 13.41 -2.39 1.13
N LEU A 61 13.71 -3.03 2.26
CA LEU A 61 15.00 -2.87 2.96
C LEU A 61 16.15 -3.44 2.13
N ILE A 62 15.99 -4.64 1.57
CA ILE A 62 17.00 -5.24 0.66
C ILE A 62 17.13 -4.39 -0.61
N GLY A 63 16.06 -3.78 -1.09
CA GLY A 63 16.08 -2.83 -2.20
C GLY A 63 17.04 -1.65 -1.98
N LYS A 64 17.27 -1.24 -0.73
CA LYS A 64 18.28 -0.20 -0.43
C LYS A 64 19.71 -0.70 -0.69
N LEU A 65 19.98 -1.99 -0.48
CA LEU A 65 21.25 -2.60 -0.83
C LEU A 65 21.43 -2.66 -2.36
N ILE A 66 20.37 -2.96 -3.11
CA ILE A 66 20.39 -2.90 -4.58
C ILE A 66 20.72 -1.48 -5.04
N TRP A 67 20.07 -0.46 -4.47
CA TRP A 67 20.36 0.94 -4.77
C TRP A 67 21.82 1.32 -4.47
N ASP A 68 22.34 0.87 -3.33
CA ASP A 68 23.73 1.12 -2.94
C ASP A 68 24.72 0.41 -3.88
N LEU A 69 24.41 -0.79 -4.38
CA LEU A 69 25.21 -1.48 -5.40
C LEU A 69 25.23 -0.73 -6.75
N LEU A 70 24.20 0.04 -7.06
CA LEU A 70 24.10 0.84 -8.28
C LEU A 70 24.82 2.19 -8.18
N HIS A 71 24.80 2.83 -6.99
CA HIS A 71 25.25 4.22 -6.84
C HIS A 71 26.46 4.42 -5.94
N SER A 72 26.65 3.56 -4.95
CA SER A 72 27.64 3.74 -3.88
C SER A 72 28.84 2.82 -4.07
N LEU A 73 29.50 2.91 -5.24
CA LEU A 73 30.65 2.08 -5.61
C LEU A 73 31.84 2.22 -4.64
N GLN A 74 31.89 3.31 -3.87
CA GLN A 74 32.96 3.55 -2.90
C GLN A 74 32.84 2.71 -1.63
N LYS A 75 31.66 2.15 -1.31
CA LYS A 75 31.46 1.38 -0.08
C LYS A 75 32.26 0.06 -0.14
N PRO A 76 33.02 -0.32 0.91
CA PRO A 76 33.86 -1.52 0.87
C PRO A 76 33.10 -2.80 0.54
N TRP A 77 31.92 -3.00 1.12
CA TRP A 77 31.10 -4.19 0.84
C TRP A 77 30.56 -4.21 -0.60
N VAL A 78 30.30 -3.05 -1.20
CA VAL A 78 29.89 -2.93 -2.61
C VAL A 78 31.04 -3.37 -3.50
N LYS A 79 32.25 -2.85 -3.27
CA LYS A 79 33.46 -3.25 -4.02
C LYS A 79 33.68 -4.76 -3.98
N ILE A 80 33.57 -5.36 -2.79
CA ILE A 80 33.74 -6.81 -2.61
C ILE A 80 32.68 -7.61 -3.37
N LEU A 81 31.40 -7.25 -3.25
CA LEU A 81 30.33 -7.97 -3.94
C LEU A 81 30.41 -7.81 -5.46
N GLN A 82 30.76 -6.62 -5.96
CA GLN A 82 30.94 -6.39 -7.39
C GLN A 82 32.09 -7.20 -7.96
N ALA A 83 33.25 -7.16 -7.30
CA ALA A 83 34.43 -7.92 -7.73
C ALA A 83 34.20 -9.44 -7.68
N LYS A 84 33.44 -9.93 -6.70
CA LYS A 84 33.19 -11.37 -6.50
C LYS A 84 32.08 -11.94 -7.38
N TYR A 85 31.03 -11.18 -7.67
CA TYR A 85 29.82 -11.74 -8.29
C TYR A 85 29.38 -11.07 -9.59
N LEU A 86 29.78 -9.82 -9.86
CA LEU A 86 29.27 -9.07 -11.02
C LEU A 86 30.25 -9.01 -12.18
N HIS A 87 31.56 -9.03 -11.96
CA HIS A 87 32.58 -9.10 -13.04
C HIS A 87 32.34 -8.13 -14.22
N GLY A 88 31.74 -6.96 -13.98
CA GLY A 88 31.38 -5.97 -15.00
C GLY A 88 29.91 -5.97 -15.45
N GLU A 89 29.12 -6.98 -15.08
CA GLU A 89 27.67 -6.99 -15.32
C GLU A 89 26.90 -6.10 -14.34
N SER A 90 25.76 -5.56 -14.78
CA SER A 90 24.85 -4.81 -13.91
C SER A 90 24.21 -5.73 -12.87
N VAL A 91 24.05 -5.25 -11.62
CA VAL A 91 23.32 -5.96 -10.56
C VAL A 91 21.89 -6.34 -10.95
N LEU A 92 21.28 -5.60 -11.88
CA LEU A 92 19.94 -5.92 -12.38
C LEU A 92 19.92 -7.24 -13.16
N HIS A 93 21.05 -7.72 -13.67
CA HIS A 93 21.16 -9.03 -14.35
C HIS A 93 21.75 -10.12 -13.44
N ALA A 94 21.93 -9.83 -12.15
CA ALA A 94 22.54 -10.75 -11.19
C ALA A 94 21.83 -12.12 -11.16
N LYS A 95 22.63 -13.18 -11.30
CA LYS A 95 22.19 -14.57 -11.21
C LYS A 95 22.56 -15.17 -9.86
N LYS A 96 21.86 -16.25 -9.50
CA LYS A 96 22.25 -17.08 -8.34
C LYS A 96 23.61 -17.71 -8.62
N SER A 97 24.46 -17.75 -7.60
CA SER A 97 25.77 -18.40 -7.66
C SER A 97 25.86 -19.47 -6.55
N ASN A 98 26.43 -20.62 -6.87
CA ASN A 98 26.57 -21.73 -5.94
C ASN A 98 27.60 -21.37 -4.86
N GLY A 99 27.26 -21.59 -3.58
CA GLY A 99 28.12 -21.20 -2.46
C GLY A 99 28.20 -19.68 -2.23
N ALA A 100 27.32 -18.89 -2.85
CA ALA A 100 27.30 -17.44 -2.64
C ALA A 100 26.91 -17.07 -1.20
N SER A 101 27.41 -15.91 -0.77
CA SER A 101 27.09 -15.33 0.53
C SER A 101 25.58 -15.11 0.70
N GLN A 102 25.09 -15.21 1.93
CA GLN A 102 23.66 -15.00 2.22
C GLN A 102 23.16 -13.63 1.78
N VAL A 103 23.98 -12.58 1.91
CA VAL A 103 23.64 -11.23 1.45
C VAL A 103 23.39 -11.21 -0.06
N TRP A 104 24.27 -11.82 -0.85
CA TRP A 104 24.10 -11.94 -2.30
C TRP A 104 22.82 -12.69 -2.68
N ASN A 105 22.59 -13.84 -2.03
CA ASN A 105 21.38 -14.64 -2.28
C ASN A 105 20.10 -13.85 -1.97
N ASN A 106 20.11 -13.05 -0.89
CA ASN A 106 18.98 -12.22 -0.50
C ASN A 106 18.73 -11.08 -1.50
N ILE A 107 19.80 -10.46 -2.01
CA ILE A 107 19.73 -9.43 -3.06
C ILE A 107 19.13 -10.01 -4.33
N VAL A 108 19.67 -11.12 -4.83
CA VAL A 108 19.17 -11.82 -6.02
C VAL A 108 17.71 -12.25 -5.84
N LYS A 109 17.31 -12.64 -4.62
CA LYS A 109 15.92 -13.01 -4.30
C LYS A 109 14.96 -11.83 -4.29
N ALA A 110 15.39 -10.65 -3.83
CA ALA A 110 14.57 -9.43 -3.82
C ALA A 110 14.47 -8.76 -5.20
N LEU A 111 15.47 -8.99 -6.06
CA LEU A 111 15.62 -8.31 -7.34
C LEU A 111 14.40 -8.41 -8.26
N PRO A 112 13.75 -9.57 -8.47
CA PRO A 112 12.59 -9.68 -9.37
C PRO A 112 11.42 -8.76 -8.99
N PHE A 113 11.25 -8.45 -7.69
CA PHE A 113 10.16 -7.61 -7.20
C PHE A 113 10.39 -6.11 -7.42
N LEU A 114 11.65 -5.68 -7.49
CA LEU A 114 12.02 -4.26 -7.56
C LEU A 114 12.63 -3.87 -8.91
N ARG A 115 13.00 -4.86 -9.75
CA ARG A 115 13.71 -4.66 -11.02
C ARG A 115 13.02 -3.62 -11.92
N GLN A 116 11.71 -3.70 -12.06
CA GLN A 116 10.92 -2.80 -12.92
C GLN A 116 10.95 -1.35 -12.44
N GLY A 117 11.28 -1.10 -11.17
CA GLY A 117 11.36 0.25 -10.63
C GLY A 117 12.70 0.93 -10.86
N PHE A 118 13.77 0.19 -11.21
CA PHE A 118 15.08 0.77 -11.52
C PHE A 118 15.24 0.94 -13.03
N TYR A 119 15.55 2.14 -13.49
CA TYR A 119 15.77 2.45 -14.90
C TYR A 119 17.05 3.27 -15.09
N PRO A 120 17.77 3.09 -16.20
CA PRO A 120 18.94 3.90 -16.49
C PRO A 120 18.52 5.35 -16.79
N LYS A 121 19.24 6.31 -16.21
CA LYS A 121 19.16 7.73 -16.52
C LYS A 121 20.52 8.16 -17.05
N LEU A 122 20.57 8.37 -18.36
CA LEU A 122 21.77 8.79 -19.06
C LEU A 122 22.11 10.24 -18.66
N GLY A 123 23.37 10.46 -18.29
CA GLY A 123 23.96 11.75 -17.97
C GLY A 123 24.90 12.16 -19.11
N ALA A 124 26.20 11.99 -18.91
CA ALA A 124 27.26 12.20 -19.90
C ALA A 124 27.26 11.16 -21.04
N GLY A 125 26.49 10.07 -20.88
CA GLY A 125 26.36 8.98 -21.84
C GLY A 125 27.46 7.92 -21.73
N ASN A 126 28.41 8.04 -20.80
CA ASN A 126 29.54 7.11 -20.75
C ASN A 126 29.14 5.63 -20.52
N SER A 127 27.91 5.33 -20.07
CA SER A 127 27.36 3.98 -20.02
C SER A 127 26.80 3.60 -21.38
N SER A 128 27.41 2.59 -21.96
CA SER A 128 27.00 2.15 -23.28
C SER A 128 25.60 1.57 -23.36
N LEU A 129 25.03 1.68 -24.56
CA LEU A 129 24.04 0.72 -25.02
C LEU A 129 24.69 -0.58 -25.52
N TRP A 130 25.98 -0.57 -25.87
CA TRP A 130 26.74 -1.79 -26.21
C TRP A 130 28.02 -1.98 -25.35
N TYR A 131 29.16 -1.24 -25.44
CA TYR A 131 30.32 -1.39 -24.50
C TYR A 131 31.28 -0.16 -24.24
N GLU A 132 30.78 1.08 -24.30
CA GLU A 132 31.27 2.47 -23.99
C GLU A 132 31.90 3.17 -25.23
N ASP A 133 31.59 4.40 -25.66
CA ASP A 133 31.85 5.75 -25.09
C ASP A 133 30.91 6.79 -25.78
N TRP A 134 30.35 7.80 -25.09
CA TRP A 134 29.33 8.73 -25.65
C TRP A 134 29.73 10.22 -25.65
N LEU A 135 30.98 10.56 -25.35
CA LEU A 135 31.41 11.97 -25.29
C LEU A 135 31.94 12.58 -26.60
N GLY A 136 31.66 11.99 -27.76
CA GLY A 136 31.94 12.69 -29.04
C GLY A 136 31.66 11.87 -30.29
N ALA A 137 30.61 12.25 -31.02
CA ALA A 137 30.13 11.66 -32.29
C ALA A 137 29.75 10.16 -32.22
N TRP A 138 28.68 9.78 -32.93
CA TRP A 138 28.35 8.36 -33.12
C TRP A 138 29.49 7.68 -33.89
N ASN A 139 30.31 6.86 -33.22
CA ASN A 139 31.36 6.08 -33.85
C ASN A 139 30.81 4.70 -34.25
N PHE A 140 30.34 4.59 -35.49
CA PHE A 140 29.87 3.33 -36.05
C PHE A 140 31.00 2.39 -36.49
N ASP A 141 32.26 2.85 -36.51
CA ASP A 141 33.44 2.08 -36.92
C ASP A 141 33.85 1.03 -35.88
N SER A 142 33.34 1.15 -34.65
CA SER A 142 33.60 0.23 -33.55
C SER A 142 32.64 -0.97 -33.50
N LEU A 143 31.65 -1.00 -34.40
CA LEU A 143 30.65 -2.07 -34.44
C LEU A 143 31.19 -3.28 -35.21
N PHE A 144 31.04 -4.46 -34.62
CA PHE A 144 31.36 -5.73 -35.29
C PHE A 144 30.46 -6.02 -36.50
N THR A 145 29.36 -5.27 -36.63
CA THR A 145 28.35 -5.39 -37.68
C THR A 145 28.13 -4.04 -38.35
N CYS A 146 28.24 -4.01 -39.69
CA CYS A 146 27.91 -2.84 -40.48
C CYS A 146 26.41 -2.52 -40.40
N LEU A 147 26.06 -1.33 -39.91
CA LEU A 147 24.68 -0.85 -39.92
C LEU A 147 24.32 -0.27 -41.30
N PRO A 148 23.12 -0.56 -41.84
CA PRO A 148 22.59 0.14 -42.99
C PRO A 148 22.57 1.66 -42.78
N MET A 149 22.94 2.43 -43.81
CA MET A 149 23.14 3.88 -43.74
C MET A 149 21.88 4.64 -43.29
N GLU A 150 20.68 4.15 -43.65
CA GLU A 150 19.40 4.69 -43.15
C GLU A 150 19.24 4.54 -41.63
N LEU A 151 19.65 3.42 -41.06
CA LEU A 151 19.56 3.18 -39.62
C LEU A 151 20.59 4.02 -38.86
N ALA A 152 21.81 4.11 -39.37
CA ALA A 152 22.85 4.97 -38.81
C ALA A 152 22.40 6.44 -38.72
N ASN A 153 21.82 6.96 -39.81
CA ASN A 153 21.28 8.32 -39.86
C ASN A 153 20.12 8.52 -38.87
N ARG A 154 19.19 7.57 -38.77
CA ARG A 154 18.07 7.65 -37.81
C ARG A 154 18.55 7.64 -36.36
N ILE A 155 19.56 6.84 -36.05
CA ILE A 155 20.17 6.75 -34.73
C ILE A 155 20.89 8.07 -34.38
N GLN A 156 21.61 8.66 -35.34
CA GLN A 156 22.27 9.97 -35.15
C GLN A 156 21.31 11.11 -34.80
N GLN A 157 20.07 11.03 -35.26
CA GLN A 157 19.04 12.04 -35.02
C GLN A 157 18.33 11.87 -33.67
N VAL A 158 18.64 10.83 -32.89
CA VAL A 158 18.05 10.65 -31.56
C VAL A 158 18.71 11.64 -30.58
N PRO A 159 17.96 12.62 -30.04
CA PRO A 159 18.51 13.55 -29.07
C PRO A 159 18.82 12.79 -27.78
N ILE A 160 20.09 12.76 -27.40
CA ILE A 160 20.53 12.22 -26.11
C ILE A 160 20.25 13.31 -25.07
N PRO A 161 19.44 13.05 -24.03
CA PRO A 161 19.20 14.04 -22.98
C PRO A 161 20.49 14.25 -22.19
N SER A 162 21.28 15.27 -22.52
CA SER A 162 22.43 15.69 -21.74
C SER A 162 21.94 16.24 -20.40
N SER A 163 21.89 15.40 -19.37
CA SER A 163 21.64 15.89 -18.01
C SER A 163 22.90 16.59 -17.49
N PRO A 164 22.79 17.73 -16.78
CA PRO A 164 23.94 18.35 -16.13
C PRO A 164 24.55 17.51 -14.98
N ALA A 165 24.07 16.28 -14.77
CA ALA A 165 24.36 15.42 -13.62
C ALA A 165 25.71 14.64 -13.69
N GLY A 166 26.55 14.86 -14.70
CA GLY A 166 27.82 14.14 -14.81
C GLY A 166 27.63 12.68 -15.27
N ALA A 167 28.20 11.71 -14.56
CA ALA A 167 28.20 10.30 -14.97
C ALA A 167 26.79 9.69 -15.05
N ASP A 168 26.66 8.62 -15.83
CA ASP A 168 25.42 7.86 -15.99
C ASP A 168 25.02 7.15 -14.70
N MET A 169 23.73 7.21 -14.37
CA MET A 169 23.19 6.74 -13.09
C MET A 169 21.90 5.96 -13.27
N PHE A 170 21.50 5.18 -12.26
CA PHE A 170 20.17 4.58 -12.24
C PHE A 170 19.18 5.50 -11.51
N SER A 171 17.96 5.58 -11.98
CA SER A 171 16.88 6.28 -11.30
C SER A 171 15.81 5.32 -10.83
N TRP A 172 15.07 5.74 -9.81
CA TRP A 172 14.00 4.98 -9.20
C TRP A 172 12.63 5.55 -9.62
N ALA A 173 11.79 4.71 -10.23
CA ALA A 173 10.48 5.11 -10.75
C ALA A 173 9.41 5.28 -9.66
N GLY A 174 9.63 4.70 -8.47
CA GLY A 174 8.65 4.75 -7.37
C GLY A 174 8.62 6.09 -6.62
N ASP A 175 9.44 7.08 -7.01
CA ASP A 175 9.44 8.42 -6.42
C ASP A 175 9.83 9.49 -7.44
N SER A 176 9.23 10.69 -7.36
CA SER A 176 9.51 11.80 -8.29
C SER A 176 10.94 12.33 -8.19
N SER A 177 11.61 12.13 -7.05
CA SER A 177 13.01 12.52 -6.88
C SER A 177 13.99 11.64 -7.65
N GLY A 178 13.56 10.46 -8.12
CA GLY A 178 14.42 9.47 -8.74
C GLY A 178 15.33 8.72 -7.75
N PHE A 179 15.27 9.02 -6.45
CA PHE A 179 16.07 8.35 -5.43
C PHE A 179 15.32 7.19 -4.77
N TYR A 180 16.02 6.08 -4.54
CA TYR A 180 15.47 4.99 -3.75
C TYR A 180 15.52 5.28 -2.25
N ILE A 181 14.34 5.36 -1.64
CA ILE A 181 14.14 5.32 -0.20
C ILE A 181 13.26 4.11 0.14
N ILE A 182 13.44 3.55 1.34
CA ILE A 182 12.71 2.34 1.77
C ILE A 182 11.19 2.54 1.68
N ALA A 183 10.71 3.75 1.99
CA ALA A 183 9.29 4.09 1.92
C ALA A 183 8.73 4.08 0.48
N SER A 184 9.49 4.55 -0.51
CA SER A 184 9.08 4.53 -1.92
C SER A 184 9.20 3.12 -2.50
N GLY A 185 10.21 2.36 -2.09
CA GLY A 185 10.32 0.92 -2.36
C GLY A 185 9.11 0.13 -1.87
N PHE A 186 8.68 0.35 -0.63
CA PHE A 186 7.49 -0.28 -0.06
C PHE A 186 6.21 0.12 -0.83
N ARG A 187 6.06 1.40 -1.16
CA ARG A 187 4.92 1.89 -1.96
C ARG A 187 4.88 1.27 -3.36
N PHE A 188 6.02 1.06 -3.99
CA PHE A 188 6.12 0.44 -5.31
C PHE A 188 5.67 -1.03 -5.30
N LEU A 189 5.93 -1.75 -4.21
CA LEU A 189 5.47 -3.14 -4.02
C LEU A 189 3.95 -3.25 -3.79
N LEU A 190 3.27 -2.14 -3.54
CA LEU A 190 1.83 -2.08 -3.39
C LEU A 190 1.21 -1.72 -4.75
N SER A 191 0.43 -2.63 -5.32
CA SER A 191 -0.24 -2.40 -6.62
C SER A 191 -1.09 -1.12 -6.60
N PRO A 192 -0.96 -0.23 -7.59
CA PRO A 192 -1.77 0.96 -7.70
C PRO A 192 -3.15 0.61 -8.26
N ASP A 193 -4.06 0.16 -7.40
CA ASP A 193 -5.48 0.08 -7.76
C ASP A 193 -6.04 1.50 -7.98
N LEU A 194 -7.15 1.64 -8.71
CA LEU A 194 -7.91 2.90 -8.78
C LEU A 194 -8.30 3.34 -7.37
N VAL A 195 -7.67 4.40 -6.89
CA VAL A 195 -7.81 4.85 -5.50
C VAL A 195 -8.90 5.89 -5.39
N ASP A 196 -9.94 5.61 -4.61
CA ASP A 196 -10.94 6.62 -4.29
C ASP A 196 -10.35 7.69 -3.36
N PRO A 197 -10.42 9.00 -3.70
CA PRO A 197 -9.89 10.08 -2.85
C PRO A 197 -10.58 10.17 -1.49
N ILE A 198 -11.72 9.49 -1.29
CA ILE A 198 -12.45 9.43 -0.03
C ILE A 198 -11.56 8.96 1.13
N TRP A 199 -10.62 8.05 0.88
CA TRP A 199 -9.74 7.51 1.92
C TRP A 199 -8.88 8.61 2.54
N LYS A 200 -8.32 9.51 1.73
CA LYS A 200 -7.59 10.69 2.24
C LYS A 200 -8.50 11.61 3.06
N ARG A 201 -9.75 11.77 2.63
CA ARG A 201 -10.71 12.67 3.28
C ARG A 201 -11.16 12.15 4.65
N VAL A 202 -11.38 10.84 4.81
CA VAL A 202 -11.71 10.21 6.11
C VAL A 202 -10.66 10.54 7.16
N TRP A 203 -9.39 10.36 6.84
CA TRP A 203 -8.31 10.54 7.81
C TRP A 203 -8.02 12.01 8.13
N LYS A 204 -8.34 12.93 7.21
CA LYS A 204 -8.24 14.39 7.40
C LYS A 204 -9.42 14.99 8.17
N LEU A 205 -10.50 14.25 8.39
CA LEU A 205 -11.67 14.77 9.10
C LEU A 205 -11.32 15.13 10.56
N HIS A 206 -11.67 16.33 11.01
CA HIS A 206 -11.36 16.79 12.38
C HIS A 206 -12.35 16.21 13.40
N VAL A 207 -12.24 14.91 13.68
CA VAL A 207 -13.00 14.14 14.67
C VAL A 207 -12.08 13.15 15.38
N PRO A 208 -12.43 12.62 16.56
CA PRO A 208 -11.62 11.61 17.25
C PRO A 208 -11.30 10.37 16.38
N GLU A 209 -10.11 9.79 16.56
CA GLU A 209 -9.64 8.65 15.76
C GLU A 209 -10.59 7.44 15.79
N LYS A 210 -11.27 7.19 16.92
CA LYS A 210 -12.29 6.13 17.03
C LYS A 210 -13.46 6.30 16.04
N ILE A 211 -13.83 7.55 15.74
CA ILE A 211 -14.89 7.87 14.78
C ILE A 211 -14.37 7.67 13.35
N LYS A 212 -13.14 8.13 13.06
CA LYS A 212 -12.49 7.86 11.75
C LYS A 212 -12.40 6.36 11.47
N PHE A 213 -12.03 5.59 12.49
CA PHE A 213 -11.95 4.14 12.39
C PHE A 213 -13.33 3.50 12.14
N LEU A 214 -14.39 3.99 12.78
CA LEU A 214 -15.76 3.55 12.50
C LEU A 214 -16.18 3.86 11.05
N LEU A 215 -15.92 5.08 10.56
CA LEU A 215 -16.19 5.47 9.17
C LEU A 215 -15.41 4.61 8.17
N TRP A 216 -14.14 4.32 8.47
CA TRP A 216 -13.29 3.42 7.69
C TRP A 216 -13.87 2.00 7.61
N LYS A 217 -14.37 1.45 8.74
CA LYS A 217 -15.08 0.17 8.73
C LYS A 217 -16.38 0.23 7.91
N GLY A 218 -17.10 1.36 7.97
CA GLY A 218 -18.30 1.60 7.19
C GLY A 218 -18.05 1.57 5.68
N LEU A 219 -16.99 2.25 5.22
CA LEU A 219 -16.56 2.21 3.82
C LEU A 219 -16.16 0.80 3.37
N HIS A 220 -15.52 0.01 4.24
CA HIS A 220 -15.24 -1.41 3.96
C HIS A 220 -16.44 -2.35 4.16
N SER A 221 -17.64 -1.83 4.46
CA SER A 221 -18.82 -2.64 4.77
C SER A 221 -18.56 -3.72 5.84
N SER A 222 -17.73 -3.38 6.83
CA SER A 222 -17.14 -4.29 7.82
C SER A 222 -17.51 -3.92 9.27
N ILE A 223 -18.64 -3.24 9.44
CA ILE A 223 -19.19 -2.94 10.78
C ILE A 223 -19.91 -4.20 11.30
N PRO A 224 -19.61 -4.68 12.52
CA PRO A 224 -20.09 -5.98 13.01
C PRO A 224 -21.54 -5.90 13.48
N THR A 225 -22.49 -5.96 12.55
CA THR A 225 -23.93 -6.06 12.85
C THR A 225 -24.38 -7.51 13.02
N ASN A 226 -25.60 -7.75 13.52
CA ASN A 226 -26.12 -9.11 13.71
C ASN A 226 -26.26 -9.86 12.37
N HIS A 227 -26.55 -9.15 11.27
CA HIS A 227 -26.52 -9.78 9.94
C HIS A 227 -25.10 -10.27 9.57
N PHE A 228 -24.07 -9.48 9.86
CA PHE A 228 -22.68 -9.90 9.66
C PHE A 228 -22.32 -11.12 10.53
N HIS A 229 -22.77 -11.14 11.79
CA HIS A 229 -22.61 -12.30 12.67
C HIS A 229 -23.31 -13.56 12.13
N SER A 230 -24.53 -13.42 11.63
CA SER A 230 -25.30 -14.52 11.04
C SER A 230 -24.62 -15.09 9.79
N LEU A 231 -24.09 -14.24 8.90
CA LEU A 231 -23.32 -14.67 7.72
C LEU A 231 -22.01 -15.38 8.09
N CYS A 232 -21.40 -15.02 9.21
CA CYS A 232 -20.22 -15.71 9.75
C CYS A 232 -20.59 -16.95 10.60
N HIS A 233 -21.87 -17.36 10.62
CA HIS A 233 -22.41 -18.45 11.45
C HIS A 233 -22.08 -18.33 12.94
N LEU A 234 -22.01 -17.09 13.45
CA LEU A 234 -21.65 -16.81 14.85
C LEU A 234 -22.86 -16.79 15.78
N ASP A 235 -24.02 -16.36 15.26
CA ASP A 235 -25.26 -16.27 16.00
C ASP A 235 -26.43 -16.76 15.13
N SER A 236 -27.43 -17.39 15.76
CA SER A 236 -28.62 -17.93 15.09
C SER A 236 -29.62 -16.86 14.67
N VAL A 237 -29.47 -15.63 15.16
CA VAL A 237 -30.44 -14.54 14.99
C VAL A 237 -29.78 -13.32 14.34
N GLY A 238 -30.08 -13.09 13.06
CA GLY A 238 -29.63 -11.90 12.31
C GLY A 238 -30.47 -10.64 12.55
N SER A 239 -31.44 -10.70 13.46
CA SER A 239 -32.41 -9.63 13.64
C SER A 239 -31.87 -8.43 14.41
N CYS A 240 -32.48 -7.28 14.18
CA CYS A 240 -32.15 -6.04 14.86
C CYS A 240 -32.62 -6.10 16.32
N PRO A 241 -31.75 -5.88 17.31
CA PRO A 241 -32.09 -5.98 18.72
C PRO A 241 -33.03 -4.84 19.19
N ARG A 242 -33.18 -3.79 18.36
CA ARG A 242 -33.96 -2.59 18.69
C ARG A 242 -35.39 -2.61 18.15
N CYS A 243 -35.58 -3.14 16.94
CA CYS A 243 -36.90 -3.13 16.28
C CYS A 243 -37.34 -4.51 15.76
N SER A 244 -36.57 -5.56 16.07
CA SER A 244 -36.84 -6.94 15.65
C SER A 244 -36.89 -7.17 14.13
N CYS A 245 -36.38 -6.22 13.34
CA CYS A 245 -36.24 -6.40 11.89
C CYS A 245 -35.39 -7.65 11.60
N PRO A 246 -35.81 -8.58 10.72
CA PRO A 246 -35.13 -9.88 10.54
C PRO A 246 -33.65 -9.80 10.13
N GLN A 247 -33.24 -8.69 9.48
CA GLN A 247 -31.87 -8.50 9.02
C GLN A 247 -31.33 -7.13 9.46
N GLU A 248 -30.45 -7.14 10.46
CA GLU A 248 -29.73 -5.93 10.88
C GLU A 248 -28.52 -5.67 9.97
N THR A 249 -28.74 -5.06 8.80
CA THR A 249 -27.65 -4.56 7.95
C THR A 249 -26.95 -3.35 8.59
N ILE A 250 -25.78 -2.96 8.07
CA ILE A 250 -25.06 -1.76 8.54
C ILE A 250 -25.93 -0.50 8.38
N LEU A 251 -26.55 -0.34 7.21
CA LEU A 251 -27.45 0.78 6.95
C LEU A 251 -28.71 0.69 7.81
N HIS A 252 -29.26 -0.52 8.06
CA HIS A 252 -30.35 -0.65 9.00
C HIS A 252 -29.95 -0.19 10.41
N ALA A 253 -28.83 -0.69 10.94
CA ALA A 253 -28.35 -0.31 12.27
C ALA A 253 -28.09 1.19 12.41
N ILE A 254 -27.53 1.85 11.39
CA ILE A 254 -27.08 3.24 11.51
C ILE A 254 -28.10 4.26 10.98
N ARG A 255 -29.00 3.86 10.08
CA ARG A 255 -29.89 4.75 9.33
C ARG A 255 -31.35 4.31 9.36
N ASP A 256 -31.68 3.08 8.94
CA ASP A 256 -33.07 2.69 8.64
C ASP A 256 -33.87 2.18 9.85
N CYS A 257 -33.20 1.75 10.92
CA CYS A 257 -33.86 1.34 12.15
C CYS A 257 -34.70 2.50 12.71
N PRO A 258 -35.95 2.30 13.12
CA PRO A 258 -36.81 3.36 13.67
C PRO A 258 -36.14 4.20 14.74
N HIS A 259 -35.38 3.59 15.65
CA HIS A 259 -34.63 4.30 16.69
C HIS A 259 -33.48 5.14 16.12
N SER A 260 -32.78 4.66 15.09
CA SER A 260 -31.74 5.46 14.42
C SER A 260 -32.36 6.61 13.61
N ARG A 261 -33.50 6.36 12.96
CA ARG A 261 -34.23 7.35 12.18
C ARG A 261 -34.71 8.51 13.04
N GLU A 262 -35.22 8.21 14.23
CA GLU A 262 -35.64 9.24 15.20
C GLU A 262 -34.48 10.19 15.54
N VAL A 263 -33.29 9.64 15.83
CA VAL A 263 -32.09 10.44 16.09
C VAL A 263 -31.76 11.34 14.89
N TRP A 264 -31.82 10.82 13.66
CA TRP A 264 -31.59 11.62 12.46
C TRP A 264 -32.60 12.77 12.33
N LEU A 265 -33.88 12.53 12.59
CA LEU A 265 -34.92 13.57 12.53
C LEU A 265 -34.72 14.66 13.59
N GLN A 266 -34.30 14.30 14.80
CA GLN A 266 -34.08 15.25 15.90
C GLN A 266 -32.80 16.08 15.76
N VAL A 267 -31.75 15.54 15.13
CA VAL A 267 -30.45 16.22 15.00
C VAL A 267 -30.55 17.50 14.15
N GLY A 268 -31.51 17.57 13.21
CA GLY A 268 -31.68 18.70 12.30
C GLY A 268 -30.54 18.88 11.27
N ASN A 269 -30.84 19.51 10.14
CA ASN A 269 -29.93 19.66 8.98
C ASN A 269 -29.42 18.31 8.42
N THR A 270 -30.26 17.28 8.48
CA THR A 270 -29.98 16.02 7.77
C THR A 270 -30.00 16.23 6.27
N PRO A 271 -28.99 15.75 5.53
CA PRO A 271 -29.02 15.77 4.07
C PRO A 271 -30.30 15.10 3.56
N SER A 272 -30.97 15.68 2.56
CA SER A 272 -32.19 15.10 1.97
C SER A 272 -31.97 13.66 1.48
N GLN A 273 -30.75 13.36 1.04
CA GLN A 273 -30.34 12.04 0.56
C GLN A 273 -29.98 11.04 1.68
N ILE A 274 -30.09 11.43 2.96
CA ILE A 274 -29.62 10.57 4.07
C ILE A 274 -30.36 9.23 4.09
N PHE A 275 -31.63 9.20 3.69
CA PHE A 275 -32.50 8.00 3.60
C PHE A 275 -32.61 7.43 2.18
N SER A 276 -31.82 7.92 1.22
CA SER A 276 -31.88 7.41 -0.15
C SER A 276 -31.35 5.97 -0.23
N LEU A 277 -31.95 5.19 -1.12
CA LEU A 277 -31.54 3.81 -1.37
C LEU A 277 -30.19 3.81 -2.12
N MET A 278 -29.14 3.33 -1.45
CA MET A 278 -27.79 3.21 -2.00
C MET A 278 -27.00 2.16 -1.19
N ASP A 279 -25.88 1.70 -1.73
CA ASP A 279 -25.00 0.78 -1.03
C ASP A 279 -24.25 1.44 0.15
N CYS A 280 -23.68 0.61 1.02
CA CYS A 280 -22.99 1.07 2.23
C CYS A 280 -21.81 2.00 1.92
N PHE A 281 -21.00 1.69 0.91
CA PHE A 281 -19.85 2.50 0.54
C PHE A 281 -20.29 3.88 0.04
N THR A 282 -21.25 3.92 -0.88
CA THR A 282 -21.79 5.18 -1.43
C THR A 282 -22.44 6.04 -0.34
N TRP A 283 -23.15 5.43 0.61
CA TRP A 283 -23.75 6.16 1.73
C TRP A 283 -22.71 6.80 2.64
N PHE A 284 -21.72 6.04 3.13
CA PHE A 284 -20.65 6.59 3.95
C PHE A 284 -19.85 7.65 3.19
N LYS A 285 -19.58 7.44 1.90
CA LYS A 285 -18.94 8.43 1.03
C LYS A 285 -19.73 9.74 1.02
N GLY A 286 -21.04 9.69 0.80
CA GLY A 286 -21.94 10.85 0.85
C GLY A 286 -21.86 11.61 2.17
N VAL A 287 -21.82 10.89 3.31
CA VAL A 287 -21.68 11.49 4.64
C VAL A 287 -20.35 12.24 4.79
N ILE A 288 -19.25 11.65 4.32
CA ILE A 288 -17.90 12.23 4.45
C ILE A 288 -17.70 13.42 3.48
N THR A 289 -18.38 13.40 2.33
CA THR A 289 -18.31 14.51 1.35
C THR A 289 -19.16 15.71 1.72
N ASN A 290 -20.14 15.54 2.61
CA ASN A 290 -21.05 16.59 3.02
C ASN A 290 -20.33 17.73 3.77
N SER A 291 -20.86 18.96 3.68
CA SER A 291 -20.35 20.13 4.42
C SER A 291 -20.43 19.94 5.94
N ALA A 292 -21.47 19.25 6.42
CA ALA A 292 -21.69 18.92 7.82
C ALA A 292 -21.05 17.58 8.25
N ALA A 293 -20.08 17.04 7.51
CA ALA A 293 -19.48 15.70 7.74
C ALA A 293 -19.06 15.44 9.20
N LYS A 294 -18.50 16.44 9.90
CA LYS A 294 -18.11 16.30 11.31
C LYS A 294 -19.31 15.97 12.21
N LYS A 295 -20.41 16.72 12.06
CA LYS A 295 -21.65 16.53 12.83
C LYS A 295 -22.25 15.15 12.53
N LEU A 296 -22.37 14.81 11.24
CA LEU A 296 -22.93 13.54 10.80
C LEU A 296 -22.10 12.34 11.30
N ALA A 297 -20.77 12.42 11.25
CA ALA A 297 -19.88 11.38 11.76
C ALA A 297 -20.03 11.16 13.28
N ILE A 298 -20.21 12.24 14.05
CA ILE A 298 -20.47 12.15 15.49
C ILE A 298 -21.81 11.48 15.76
N VAL A 299 -22.85 11.81 14.99
CA VAL A 299 -24.18 11.17 15.10
C VAL A 299 -24.09 9.68 14.81
N ILE A 300 -23.41 9.28 13.73
CA ILE A 300 -23.17 7.85 13.42
C ILE A 300 -22.49 7.14 14.58
N TRP A 301 -21.46 7.76 15.17
CA TRP A 301 -20.76 7.19 16.33
C TRP A 301 -21.70 6.98 17.52
N TRP A 302 -22.56 7.95 17.83
CA TRP A 302 -23.51 7.85 18.94
C TRP A 302 -24.61 6.82 18.68
N ILE A 303 -25.18 6.77 17.48
CA ILE A 303 -26.14 5.73 17.09
C ILE A 303 -25.53 4.34 17.27
N TRP A 304 -24.31 4.14 16.74
CA TRP A 304 -23.59 2.88 16.86
C TRP A 304 -23.28 2.52 18.33
N ARG A 305 -22.87 3.51 19.13
CA ARG A 305 -22.59 3.32 20.55
C ARG A 305 -23.85 2.94 21.34
N LEU A 306 -24.96 3.63 21.11
CA LEU A 306 -26.24 3.35 21.77
C LEU A 306 -26.72 1.92 21.47
N ARG A 307 -26.67 1.51 20.20
CA ARG A 307 -26.97 0.14 19.80
C ARG A 307 -26.09 -0.88 20.53
N ASN A 308 -24.78 -0.67 20.58
CA ASN A 308 -23.88 -1.62 21.24
C ASN A 308 -24.07 -1.66 22.75
N ASN A 309 -24.39 -0.53 23.38
CA ASN A 309 -24.71 -0.50 24.80
C ASN A 309 -25.95 -1.35 25.11
N MET A 310 -27.01 -1.27 24.29
CA MET A 310 -28.19 -2.12 24.46
C MET A 310 -27.85 -3.61 24.30
N VAL A 311 -27.07 -3.98 23.29
CA VAL A 311 -26.72 -5.38 23.01
C VAL A 311 -25.82 -6.01 24.07
N PHE A 312 -24.81 -5.27 24.58
CA PHE A 312 -23.79 -5.85 25.45
C PHE A 312 -23.93 -5.47 26.93
N HIS A 313 -24.69 -4.42 27.26
CA HIS A 313 -24.83 -3.94 28.63
C HIS A 313 -26.28 -3.96 29.15
N GLY A 314 -27.26 -4.37 28.35
CA GLY A 314 -28.62 -4.69 28.83
C GLY A 314 -29.42 -3.52 29.41
N ASN A 315 -28.94 -2.27 29.30
CA ASN A 315 -29.69 -1.12 29.77
C ASN A 315 -30.76 -0.75 28.73
N ASN A 316 -31.99 -1.18 29.01
CA ASN A 316 -33.21 -0.59 28.49
C ASN A 316 -33.41 0.82 29.08
#